data_AF-A0A813MMP3-F1
#
_entry.id   AF-A0A813MMP3-F1
#
_cell.length_a   1.000
_cell.length_b   1.000
_cell.length_c   1.000
_cell.angle_alpha   90.00
_cell.angle_beta   90.00
_cell.angle_gamma   90.00
#
_symmetry.space_group_name_H-M   'P 1'
#
loop_
_entity.id
_entity.type
_entity.pdbx_description
1 polymer ?
#
loop_
_entity_poly.entity_id
_entity_poly.type
_entity_poly.pdbx_seq_one_letter_code
_entity_poly.pdbx_strand_id
1 'polypeptide(L)'
;MGNFLVGDGAKQWAQQNGLPLIDNQQMKTENSTFMFEKYKRKLDENTSESTKKMKTDDVNDTKRLDTVGAIVIDRNGNVAAAASSGGILLKHSGRVGHSAMFGCGCWAERKDDSCSIAVASSGTGEFLMKSLFSKSISDACIIDDLTPETVRNHINNIFLNRRMTPTNAEKYFGFILLKLITNENQNRLVEFLCAHNTQTMFVGYMNTHQSKVTTLFSKLHSDDSLSINIDSIPLT
;
A
#
# COMPACT_ATOMS: atom_id res chain seq x y z
N MET A 1 -6.52 16.48 20.62
CA MET A 1 -5.88 15.14 20.56
C MET A 1 -4.91 15.15 19.38
N GLY A 2 -3.68 14.64 19.52
CA GLY A 2 -2.76 14.56 18.39
C GLY A 2 -3.21 13.47 17.43
N ASN A 3 -3.36 13.78 16.14
CA ASN A 3 -3.79 12.82 15.12
C ASN A 3 -2.63 11.94 14.59
N PHE A 4 -1.40 12.19 15.05
CA PHE A 4 -0.20 11.46 14.63
C PHE A 4 0.85 11.48 15.75
N LEU A 5 1.28 10.29 16.20
CA LEU A 5 2.28 10.12 17.25
C LEU A 5 3.40 9.21 16.74
N VAL A 6 4.64 9.47 17.17
CA VAL A 6 5.83 8.69 16.78
C VAL A 6 6.70 8.33 17.98
N GLY A 7 7.56 7.32 17.82
CA GLY A 7 8.58 6.94 18.80
C GLY A 7 8.02 6.60 20.19
N ASP A 8 8.77 6.96 21.23
CA ASP A 8 8.42 6.62 22.61
C ASP A 8 7.11 7.28 23.07
N GLY A 9 6.79 8.48 22.58
CA GLY A 9 5.52 9.15 22.88
C GLY A 9 4.32 8.36 22.38
N ALA A 10 4.40 7.76 21.19
CA ALA A 10 3.35 6.87 20.67
C ALA A 10 3.20 5.61 21.53
N LYS A 11 4.32 5.02 21.95
CA LYS A 11 4.33 3.82 22.81
C LYS A 11 3.70 4.11 24.18
N GLN A 12 4.07 5.23 24.81
CA GLN A 12 3.52 5.65 26.09
C GLN A 12 2.01 5.91 26.00
N TRP A 13 1.57 6.61 24.95
CA TRP A 13 0.15 6.84 24.70
C TRP A 13 -0.61 5.53 24.53
N ALA A 14 -0.08 4.58 23.75
CA ALA A 14 -0.71 3.27 23.55
C ALA A 14 -0.89 2.52 24.89
N GLN A 15 0.15 2.51 25.72
CA GLN A 15 0.11 1.88 27.04
C GLN A 15 -0.91 2.55 27.98
N GLN A 16 -0.97 3.89 27.99
CA GLN A 16 -1.94 4.66 28.78
C GLN A 16 -3.39 4.40 28.37
N ASN A 17 -3.62 4.00 27.12
CA ASN A 17 -4.94 3.64 26.59
C ASN A 17 -5.21 2.13 26.62
N GLY A 18 -4.42 1.35 27.37
CA GLY A 18 -4.67 -0.08 27.60
C GLY A 18 -4.33 -0.98 26.41
N LEU A 19 -3.58 -0.50 25.41
CA LEU A 19 -3.10 -1.35 24.33
C LEU A 19 -1.93 -2.23 24.81
N PRO A 20 -1.95 -3.55 24.53
CA PRO A 20 -0.89 -4.44 24.94
C PRO A 20 0.42 -4.09 24.24
N LEU A 21 1.49 -3.96 25.01
CA LEU A 21 2.84 -3.81 24.47
C LEU A 21 3.48 -5.18 24.28
N ILE A 22 4.09 -5.38 23.11
CA ILE A 22 4.83 -6.58 22.77
C ILE A 22 6.33 -6.25 22.80
N ASP A 23 7.15 -7.16 23.32
CA ASP A 23 8.61 -7.02 23.24
C ASP A 23 9.05 -7.14 21.77
N ASN A 24 9.90 -6.21 21.32
CA ASN A 24 10.47 -6.23 19.98
C ASN A 24 11.22 -7.54 19.67
N GLN A 25 11.73 -8.27 20.67
CA GLN A 25 12.33 -9.58 20.44
C GLN A 25 11.32 -10.62 19.95
N GLN A 26 10.05 -10.53 20.40
CA GLN A 26 8.98 -11.43 19.95
C GLN A 26 8.53 -11.14 18.52
N MET A 27 8.82 -9.95 18.00
CA MET A 27 8.51 -9.58 16.60
C MET A 27 9.58 -10.06 15.60
N LYS A 28 10.73 -10.55 16.08
CA LYS A 28 11.80 -11.05 15.22
C LYS A 28 11.56 -12.51 14.87
N THR A 29 11.60 -12.82 13.59
CA THR A 29 11.67 -14.20 13.10
C THR A 29 13.11 -14.57 12.76
N GLU A 30 13.41 -15.88 12.75
CA GLU A 30 14.72 -16.39 12.33
C GLU A 30 15.11 -15.86 10.94
N ASN A 31 14.17 -15.89 9.99
CA ASN A 31 14.38 -15.36 8.64
C ASN A 31 14.68 -13.85 8.64
N SER A 32 13.92 -13.04 9.40
CA SER A 32 14.17 -11.60 9.47
C SER A 32 15.53 -11.25 10.07
N THR A 33 15.98 -12.01 11.07
CA THR A 33 17.27 -11.85 11.73
C THR A 33 18.41 -12.23 10.79
N PHE A 34 18.30 -13.39 10.13
CA PHE A 34 19.27 -13.82 9.13
C PHE A 34 19.44 -12.80 8.00
N MET A 35 18.33 -12.28 7.47
CA MET A 35 18.38 -11.27 6.40
C MET A 35 19.01 -9.97 6.89
N PHE A 36 18.66 -9.50 8.09
CA PHE A 36 19.29 -8.32 8.68
C PHE A 36 20.81 -8.47 8.80
N GLU A 37 21.29 -9.59 9.35
CA GLU A 37 22.72 -9.87 9.51
C GLU A 37 23.45 -9.98 8.16
N LYS A 38 22.85 -10.69 7.19
CA LYS A 38 23.37 -10.84 5.82
C LYS A 38 23.63 -9.47 5.19
N TYR A 39 22.65 -8.56 5.24
CA TYR A 39 22.78 -7.26 4.59
C TYR A 39 23.58 -6.24 5.38
N LYS A 40 23.53 -6.30 6.72
CA LYS A 40 24.37 -5.45 7.56
C LYS A 40 25.86 -5.71 7.28
N ARG A 41 26.27 -6.97 7.21
CA ARG A 41 27.65 -7.34 6.86
C ARG A 41 28.06 -6.79 5.48
N LYS A 42 27.18 -6.87 4.48
CA LYS A 42 27.46 -6.31 3.14
C LYS A 42 27.64 -4.80 3.15
N LEU A 43 26.88 -4.10 4.00
CA LEU A 43 27.03 -2.65 4.15
C LEU A 43 28.37 -2.29 4.79
N ASP A 44 28.77 -3.03 5.82
CA ASP A 44 30.04 -2.83 6.53
C ASP A 44 31.25 -3.13 5.61
N GLU A 45 31.18 -4.20 4.81
CA GLU A 45 32.19 -4.56 3.80
C GLU A 45 32.34 -3.49 2.71
N ASN A 46 31.23 -2.96 2.18
CA ASN A 46 31.25 -1.90 1.16
C ASN A 46 31.71 -0.53 1.68
N THR A 47 31.61 -0.28 2.99
CA THR A 47 32.13 0.95 3.61
C THR A 47 33.66 0.92 3.72
N SER A 48 34.27 -0.27 3.62
CA SER A 48 35.71 -0.50 3.81
C SER A 48 36.50 -0.61 2.49
N GLU A 49 35.85 -0.85 1.35
CA GLU A 49 36.47 -0.90 0.02
C GLU A 49 35.80 0.09 -0.95
N SER A 50 36.55 1.09 -1.41
CA SER A 50 36.17 1.94 -2.54
C SER A 50 35.82 1.07 -3.76
N THR A 51 34.59 1.21 -4.27
CA THR A 51 34.14 0.76 -5.62
C THR A 51 34.16 -0.75 -5.91
N LYS A 52 33.17 -1.50 -5.43
CA LYS A 52 32.64 -2.68 -6.16
C LYS A 52 31.14 -2.54 -6.37
N LYS A 53 30.71 -2.60 -7.64
CA LYS A 53 29.28 -2.64 -8.03
C LYS A 53 28.61 -3.83 -7.33
N MET A 54 27.51 -3.58 -6.62
CA MET A 54 26.63 -4.64 -6.10
C MET A 54 26.27 -5.60 -7.25
N LYS A 55 26.42 -6.91 -7.02
CA LYS A 55 25.96 -7.95 -7.95
C LYS A 55 24.43 -7.83 -8.11
N THR A 56 23.94 -8.04 -9.32
CA THR A 56 22.51 -7.88 -9.71
C THR A 56 21.55 -8.75 -8.89
N ASP A 57 21.98 -9.95 -8.48
CA ASP A 57 21.14 -10.88 -7.71
C ASP A 57 20.87 -10.38 -6.27
N ASP A 58 21.75 -9.55 -5.71
CA ASP A 58 21.60 -9.01 -4.37
C ASP A 58 20.60 -7.86 -4.28
N VAL A 59 20.40 -7.15 -5.39
CA VAL A 59 19.49 -6.00 -5.49
C VAL A 59 18.04 -6.47 -5.42
N ASN A 60 17.69 -7.59 -6.06
CA ASN A 60 16.32 -8.13 -6.05
C ASN A 60 15.84 -8.51 -4.65
N ASP A 61 16.73 -9.04 -3.82
CA ASP A 61 16.41 -9.53 -2.48
C ASP A 61 16.32 -8.36 -1.44
N THR A 62 16.85 -7.16 -1.79
CA THR A 62 16.61 -5.89 -1.07
C THR A 62 15.35 -5.13 -1.50
N LYS A 63 14.76 -5.45 -2.65
CA LYS A 63 13.53 -4.82 -3.19
C LYS A 63 12.26 -5.42 -2.58
N ARG A 64 12.29 -5.85 -1.31
CA ARG A 64 11.10 -6.37 -0.62
C ARG A 64 10.14 -5.23 -0.30
N LEU A 65 8.92 -5.35 -0.80
CA LEU A 65 7.85 -4.37 -0.63
C LEU A 65 6.85 -4.90 0.39
N ASP A 66 7.27 -4.91 1.65
CA ASP A 66 6.51 -5.51 2.74
C ASP A 66 5.58 -4.45 3.37
N THR A 67 4.39 -4.33 2.80
CA THR A 67 3.27 -3.51 3.31
C THR A 67 1.98 -4.30 3.16
N VAL A 68 1.15 -4.26 4.20
CA VAL A 68 -0.21 -4.80 4.17
C VAL A 68 -1.22 -3.66 4.20
N GLY A 69 -2.35 -3.86 3.57
CA GLY A 69 -3.46 -2.91 3.56
C GLY A 69 -4.80 -3.64 3.56
N ALA A 70 -5.81 -3.00 4.14
CA ALA A 70 -7.17 -3.48 4.16
C ALA A 70 -8.12 -2.31 3.92
N ILE A 71 -9.17 -2.56 3.16
CA ILE A 71 -10.25 -1.63 2.88
C ILE A 71 -11.57 -2.36 3.04
N VAL A 72 -12.57 -1.68 3.60
CA VAL A 72 -13.89 -2.26 3.85
C VAL A 72 -14.98 -1.24 3.53
N ILE A 73 -16.14 -1.75 3.17
CA ILE A 73 -17.38 -1.00 3.05
C ILE A 73 -18.49 -1.78 3.77
N ASP A 74 -19.27 -1.09 4.60
CA ASP A 74 -20.41 -1.68 5.29
C ASP A 74 -21.71 -1.54 4.47
N ARG A 75 -22.77 -2.20 4.91
CA ARG A 75 -24.10 -2.14 4.27
C ARG A 75 -24.74 -0.74 4.28
N ASN A 76 -24.21 0.22 5.02
CA ASN A 76 -24.69 1.61 5.05
C ASN A 76 -23.86 2.50 4.10
N GLY A 77 -22.86 1.94 3.42
CA GLY A 77 -21.93 2.69 2.58
C GLY A 77 -20.81 3.37 3.37
N ASN A 78 -20.66 3.10 4.67
CA ASN A 78 -19.51 3.60 5.40
C ASN A 78 -18.26 2.84 4.98
N VAL A 79 -17.19 3.57 4.76
CA VAL A 79 -15.90 3.03 4.31
C VAL A 79 -14.82 3.24 5.35
N ALA A 80 -13.90 2.28 5.43
CA ALA A 80 -12.68 2.41 6.21
C ALA A 80 -11.49 1.83 5.45
N ALA A 81 -10.31 2.39 5.70
CA ALA A 81 -9.06 1.96 5.10
C ALA A 81 -7.95 1.99 6.16
N ALA A 82 -7.04 1.02 6.08
CA ALA A 82 -5.87 0.95 6.93
C ALA A 82 -4.68 0.39 6.16
N ALA A 83 -3.47 0.80 6.53
CA ALA A 83 -2.21 0.29 6.02
C ALA A 83 -1.20 0.12 7.16
N SER A 84 -0.34 -0.89 7.05
CA SER A 84 0.74 -1.14 8.01
C SER A 84 1.99 -1.66 7.31
N SER A 85 3.16 -1.22 7.76
CA SER A 85 4.45 -1.64 7.19
C SER A 85 5.57 -1.53 8.23
N GLY A 86 6.52 -2.47 8.16
CA GLY A 86 7.79 -2.38 8.88
C GLY A 86 8.77 -1.36 8.26
N GLY A 87 8.50 -0.90 7.03
CA GLY A 87 9.40 -0.06 6.24
C GLY A 87 10.51 -0.86 5.56
N ILE A 88 11.47 -0.15 4.96
CA ILE A 88 12.57 -0.77 4.22
C ILE A 88 13.58 -1.42 5.18
N LEU A 89 14.23 -2.49 4.70
CA LEU A 89 15.33 -3.15 5.40
C LEU A 89 16.50 -2.18 5.62
N LEU A 90 17.18 -2.29 6.77
CA LEU A 90 18.30 -1.41 7.17
C LEU A 90 17.96 0.10 7.17
N LYS A 91 16.68 0.47 7.30
CA LYS A 91 16.31 1.88 7.45
C LYS A 91 17.06 2.53 8.61
N HIS A 92 17.41 3.80 8.45
CA HIS A 92 17.86 4.60 9.57
C HIS A 92 16.78 4.64 10.66
N SER A 93 17.19 4.53 11.92
CA SER A 93 16.28 4.64 13.07
C SER A 93 15.52 5.97 12.99
N GLY A 94 14.20 5.91 13.16
CA GLY A 94 13.32 7.07 13.01
C GLY A 94 12.84 7.36 11.57
N ARG A 95 13.30 6.63 10.55
CA ARG A 95 12.75 6.76 9.19
C ARG A 95 11.29 6.32 9.13
N VAL A 96 10.42 7.22 8.68
CA VAL A 96 8.98 7.02 8.49
C VAL A 96 8.68 6.79 7.00
N GLY A 97 7.75 5.88 6.70
CA GLY A 97 7.30 5.56 5.35
C GLY A 97 5.86 5.99 5.07
N HIS A 98 5.36 5.69 3.87
CA HIS A 98 4.05 6.12 3.39
C HIS A 98 2.88 5.58 4.22
N SER A 99 3.00 4.37 4.80
CA SER A 99 1.94 3.74 5.60
C SER A 99 1.49 4.57 6.81
N ALA A 100 2.39 5.37 7.37
CA ALA A 100 2.12 6.24 8.51
C ALA A 100 1.73 7.67 8.10
N MET A 101 1.81 8.00 6.81
CA MET A 101 1.56 9.36 6.32
C MET A 101 0.14 9.51 5.80
N PHE A 102 -0.53 10.57 6.29
CA PHE A 102 -1.89 10.92 5.91
C PHE A 102 -2.02 11.07 4.39
N GLY A 103 -3.02 10.42 3.80
CA GLY A 103 -3.26 10.44 2.34
C GLY A 103 -2.27 9.62 1.51
N CYS A 104 -1.23 9.03 2.10
CA CYS A 104 -0.21 8.30 1.34
C CYS A 104 -0.43 6.79 1.39
N GLY A 105 -0.54 6.22 2.60
CA GLY A 105 -0.70 4.78 2.82
C GLY A 105 -2.12 4.28 2.67
N CYS A 106 -3.09 5.09 3.08
CA CYS A 106 -4.50 4.79 2.93
C CYS A 106 -5.33 6.07 2.86
N TRP A 107 -6.55 5.93 2.35
CA TRP A 107 -7.58 6.96 2.32
C TRP A 107 -8.96 6.31 2.41
N ALA A 108 -9.89 6.94 3.11
CA ALA A 108 -11.29 6.54 3.11
C ALA A 108 -12.14 7.80 3.17
N GLU A 109 -13.10 7.90 2.26
CA GLU A 109 -13.95 9.07 2.12
C GLU A 109 -15.35 8.65 1.71
N ARG A 110 -16.34 9.12 2.45
CA ARG A 110 -17.75 9.06 2.10
C ARG A 110 -18.17 10.46 1.68
N LYS A 111 -18.47 10.64 0.39
CA LYS A 111 -18.86 11.93 -0.17
C LYS A 111 -20.34 12.20 0.09
N ASP A 112 -21.17 11.21 -0.19
CA ASP A 112 -22.62 11.22 0.05
C ASP A 112 -23.14 9.77 0.19
N ASP A 113 -24.47 9.58 0.17
CA ASP A 113 -25.11 8.27 0.29
C ASP A 113 -24.90 7.36 -0.93
N SER A 114 -24.54 7.93 -2.08
CA SER A 114 -24.41 7.19 -3.34
C SER A 114 -22.96 6.92 -3.74
N CYS A 115 -22.00 7.64 -3.15
CA CYS A 115 -20.59 7.56 -3.49
C CYS A 115 -19.68 7.56 -2.26
N SER A 116 -18.92 6.47 -2.13
CA SER A 116 -17.90 6.27 -1.09
C SER A 116 -16.71 5.53 -1.66
N ILE A 117 -15.52 5.82 -1.16
CA ILE A 117 -14.27 5.28 -1.71
C ILE A 117 -13.27 4.98 -0.60
N ALA A 118 -12.56 3.85 -0.73
CA ALA A 118 -11.47 3.47 0.16
C ALA A 118 -10.28 2.99 -0.66
N VAL A 119 -9.07 3.39 -0.27
CA VAL A 119 -7.82 3.05 -0.94
C VAL A 119 -6.77 2.66 0.10
N ALA A 120 -6.01 1.60 -0.16
CA ALA A 120 -4.80 1.26 0.60
C ALA A 120 -3.65 0.92 -0.35
N SER A 121 -2.44 1.39 -0.05
CA SER A 121 -1.29 1.33 -0.95
C SER A 121 -0.06 0.64 -0.34
N SER A 122 0.73 0.04 -1.22
CA SER A 122 2.02 -0.61 -1.00
C SER A 122 3.01 -0.15 -2.08
N GLY A 123 4.30 -0.28 -1.83
CA GLY A 123 5.34 0.05 -2.80
C GLY A 123 6.45 0.92 -2.22
N THR A 124 7.06 1.74 -3.09
CA THR A 124 8.23 2.54 -2.72
C THR A 124 7.80 3.79 -1.96
N GLY A 125 7.88 3.73 -0.63
CA GLY A 125 7.33 4.74 0.27
C GLY A 125 7.70 6.17 -0.06
N GLU A 126 8.95 6.44 -0.45
CA GLU A 126 9.44 7.78 -0.84
C GLU A 126 8.62 8.39 -1.97
N PHE A 127 8.29 7.61 -3.01
CA PHE A 127 7.51 8.09 -4.14
C PHE A 127 6.02 8.17 -3.82
N LEU A 128 5.51 7.22 -3.04
CA LEU A 128 4.10 7.24 -2.60
C LEU A 128 3.81 8.46 -1.72
N MET A 129 4.74 8.84 -0.84
CA MET A 129 4.64 10.07 -0.05
C MET A 129 4.67 11.33 -0.92
N LYS A 130 5.62 11.42 -1.87
CA LYS A 130 5.73 12.57 -2.79
C LYS A 130 4.50 12.78 -3.67
N SER A 131 3.67 11.76 -3.84
CA SER A 131 2.44 11.83 -4.64
C SER A 131 1.16 12.01 -3.84
N LEU A 132 1.17 11.91 -2.50
CA LEU A 132 -0.07 11.71 -1.71
C LEU A 132 -0.91 10.57 -2.29
N PHE A 133 -0.24 9.44 -2.57
CA PHE A 133 -0.71 8.44 -3.54
C PHE A 133 -2.16 7.99 -3.31
N SER A 134 -2.51 7.49 -2.12
CA SER A 134 -3.86 6.98 -1.85
C SER A 134 -4.94 8.06 -1.98
N LYS A 135 -4.66 9.29 -1.53
CA LYS A 135 -5.59 10.43 -1.69
C LYS A 135 -5.75 10.81 -3.15
N SER A 136 -4.65 10.94 -3.90
CA SER A 136 -4.73 11.34 -5.30
C SER A 136 -5.40 10.30 -6.18
N ILE A 137 -5.18 9.00 -5.91
CA ILE A 137 -5.91 7.92 -6.59
C ILE A 137 -7.40 8.01 -6.26
N SER A 138 -7.75 8.20 -4.98
CA SER A 138 -9.13 8.41 -4.56
C SER A 138 -9.80 9.56 -5.31
N ASP A 139 -9.14 10.72 -5.38
CA ASP A 139 -9.69 11.93 -6.03
C ASP A 139 -9.95 11.74 -7.52
N ALA A 140 -9.11 10.98 -8.20
CA ALA A 140 -9.29 10.69 -9.62
C ALA A 140 -10.41 9.65 -9.83
N CYS A 141 -10.33 8.52 -9.12
CA CYS A 141 -11.23 7.38 -9.29
C CYS A 141 -12.65 7.60 -8.76
N ILE A 142 -12.85 8.55 -7.83
CA ILE A 142 -14.20 8.86 -7.34
C ILE A 142 -15.06 9.57 -8.40
N ILE A 143 -14.43 10.30 -9.32
CA ILE A 143 -15.11 11.09 -10.35
C ILE A 143 -15.44 10.23 -11.57
N ASP A 144 -14.46 9.48 -12.06
CA ASP A 144 -14.58 8.75 -13.33
C ASP A 144 -14.99 7.29 -13.14
N ASP A 145 -15.56 6.68 -14.19
CA ASP A 145 -15.83 5.25 -14.22
C ASP A 145 -14.54 4.42 -14.15
N LEU A 146 -14.59 3.32 -13.40
CA LEU A 146 -13.43 2.45 -13.23
C LEU A 146 -13.29 1.50 -14.42
N THR A 147 -12.65 2.00 -15.47
CA THR A 147 -12.17 1.17 -16.58
C THR A 147 -10.66 0.98 -16.50
N PRO A 148 -10.09 -0.12 -17.04
CA PRO A 148 -8.64 -0.31 -17.06
C PRO A 148 -7.89 0.86 -17.70
N GLU A 149 -8.49 1.50 -18.71
CA GLU A 149 -7.88 2.62 -19.42
C GLU A 149 -7.90 3.91 -18.59
N THR A 150 -9.04 4.25 -17.99
CA THR A 150 -9.17 5.39 -17.09
C THR A 150 -8.20 5.26 -15.90
N VAL A 151 -8.16 4.09 -15.27
CA VAL A 151 -7.27 3.80 -14.14
C VAL A 151 -5.80 3.92 -14.54
N ARG A 152 -5.40 3.39 -15.71
CA ARG A 152 -4.04 3.52 -16.26
C ARG A 152 -3.65 4.99 -16.43
N ASN A 153 -4.54 5.80 -16.99
CA ASN A 153 -4.29 7.22 -17.22
C ASN A 153 -4.12 7.98 -15.90
N HIS A 154 -4.95 7.70 -14.89
CA HIS A 154 -4.78 8.26 -13.55
C HIS A 154 -3.44 7.90 -12.92
N ILE A 155 -3.07 6.61 -12.93
CA ILE A 155 -1.79 6.13 -12.38
C ILE A 155 -0.61 6.83 -13.06
N ASN A 156 -0.65 6.92 -14.40
CA ASN A 156 0.39 7.59 -15.17
C ASN A 156 0.55 9.05 -14.76
N ASN A 157 -0.55 9.79 -14.68
CA ASN A 157 -0.53 11.22 -14.35
C ASN A 157 -0.13 11.49 -12.90
N ILE A 158 -0.64 10.71 -11.95
CA ILE A 158 -0.42 10.91 -10.51
C ILE A 158 1.00 10.49 -10.10
N PHE A 159 1.51 9.41 -10.71
CA PHE A 159 2.67 8.69 -10.18
C PHE A 159 3.80 8.49 -11.20
N LEU A 160 3.56 7.77 -12.30
CA LEU A 160 4.64 7.30 -13.18
C LEU A 160 5.30 8.45 -13.95
N ASN A 161 4.51 9.31 -14.59
CA ASN A 161 4.99 10.44 -15.39
C ASN A 161 5.36 11.66 -14.53
N ARG A 162 4.97 11.67 -13.25
CA ARG A 162 5.25 12.79 -12.35
C ARG A 162 6.75 12.91 -12.10
N ARG A 163 7.35 14.04 -12.44
CA ARG A 163 8.76 14.30 -12.15
C ARG A 163 8.94 14.41 -10.63
N MET A 164 9.74 13.53 -10.06
CA MET A 164 10.06 13.50 -8.63
C MET A 164 11.58 13.54 -8.49
N THR A 165 12.08 14.21 -7.45
CA THR A 165 13.53 14.35 -7.22
C THR A 165 14.21 12.99 -7.37
N PRO A 166 15.26 12.90 -8.21
CA PRO A 166 15.90 11.63 -8.52
C PRO A 166 16.38 10.98 -7.22
N THR A 167 15.87 9.80 -6.97
CA THR A 167 16.41 8.84 -6.02
C THR A 167 16.95 7.68 -6.84
N ASN A 168 17.99 6.98 -6.36
CA ASN A 168 18.50 5.75 -6.99
C ASN A 168 17.51 4.57 -6.91
N ALA A 169 16.23 4.83 -6.67
CA ALA A 169 15.17 3.86 -6.46
C ALA A 169 14.16 3.91 -7.62
N GLU A 170 13.61 2.74 -7.95
CA GLU A 170 12.55 2.61 -8.94
C GLU A 170 11.19 2.95 -8.33
N LYS A 171 10.27 3.42 -9.17
CA LYS A 171 8.91 3.79 -8.77
C LYS A 171 8.01 2.57 -8.73
N TYR A 172 7.95 1.88 -7.60
CA TYR A 172 6.97 0.81 -7.42
C TYR A 172 5.72 1.27 -6.67
N PHE A 173 4.57 0.78 -7.12
CA PHE A 173 3.31 0.88 -6.43
C PHE A 173 2.50 -0.42 -6.56
N GLY A 174 1.62 -0.63 -5.58
CA GLY A 174 0.47 -1.50 -5.65
C GLY A 174 -0.63 -0.90 -4.78
N PHE A 175 -1.89 -1.00 -5.19
CA PHE A 175 -3.01 -0.56 -4.36
C PHE A 175 -4.26 -1.39 -4.59
N ILE A 176 -5.10 -1.38 -3.56
CA ILE A 176 -6.48 -1.86 -3.60
C ILE A 176 -7.42 -0.68 -3.41
N LEU A 177 -8.58 -0.73 -4.07
CA LEU A 177 -9.60 0.31 -4.04
C LEU A 177 -11.00 -0.32 -3.99
N LEU A 178 -11.89 0.26 -3.19
CA LEU A 178 -13.33 0.00 -3.19
C LEU A 178 -14.04 1.30 -3.53
N LYS A 179 -14.98 1.25 -4.47
CA LYS A 179 -15.87 2.37 -4.82
C LYS A 179 -17.31 1.92 -4.75
N LEU A 180 -18.12 2.61 -3.95
CA LEU A 180 -19.57 2.46 -3.95
C LEU A 180 -20.16 3.23 -5.13
N ILE A 181 -21.02 2.56 -5.88
CA ILE A 181 -21.85 3.14 -6.92
C ILE A 181 -23.30 2.77 -6.63
N THR A 182 -24.18 3.76 -6.64
CA THR A 182 -25.63 3.53 -6.60
C THR A 182 -26.19 3.77 -8.00
N ASN A 183 -26.83 2.75 -8.57
CA ASN A 183 -27.44 2.88 -9.89
C ASN A 183 -28.81 3.56 -9.83
N GLU A 184 -29.39 3.86 -11.00
CA GLU A 184 -30.70 4.54 -11.12
C GLU A 184 -31.83 3.82 -10.38
N ASN A 185 -31.74 2.48 -10.26
CA ASN A 185 -32.70 1.64 -9.56
C ASN A 185 -32.47 1.55 -8.05
N GLN A 186 -31.62 2.40 -7.47
CA GLN A 186 -31.21 2.37 -6.05
C GLN A 186 -30.50 1.08 -5.62
N ASN A 187 -30.05 0.26 -6.57
CA ASN A 187 -29.20 -0.88 -6.26
C ASN A 187 -27.77 -0.38 -6.07
N ARG A 188 -27.15 -0.84 -4.99
CA ARG A 188 -25.78 -0.49 -4.63
C ARG A 188 -24.83 -1.58 -5.11
N LEU A 189 -23.78 -1.13 -5.79
CA LEU A 189 -22.69 -1.96 -6.30
C LEU A 189 -21.39 -1.45 -5.70
N VAL A 190 -20.48 -2.37 -5.42
CA VAL A 190 -19.13 -2.07 -5.01
C VAL A 190 -18.19 -2.51 -6.12
N GLU A 191 -17.47 -1.56 -6.69
CA GLU A 191 -16.35 -1.87 -7.56
C GLU A 191 -15.10 -2.08 -6.70
N PHE A 192 -14.51 -3.26 -6.83
CA PHE A 192 -13.22 -3.60 -6.27
C PHE A 192 -12.15 -3.52 -7.36
N LEU A 193 -11.10 -2.76 -7.11
CA LEU A 193 -9.98 -2.57 -8.03
C LEU A 193 -8.67 -2.93 -7.33
N CYS A 194 -7.81 -3.68 -8.02
CA CYS A 194 -6.42 -3.90 -7.66
C CYS A 194 -5.51 -3.52 -8.84
N ALA A 195 -4.50 -2.69 -8.60
CA ALA A 195 -3.50 -2.36 -9.62
C ALA A 195 -2.09 -2.23 -9.05
N HIS A 196 -1.10 -2.65 -9.83
CA HIS A 196 0.32 -2.59 -9.45
C HIS A 196 1.27 -2.58 -10.66
N ASN A 197 2.51 -2.15 -10.43
CA ASN A 197 3.63 -2.31 -11.38
C ASN A 197 4.79 -3.15 -10.79
N THR A 198 4.57 -3.78 -9.64
CA THR A 198 5.46 -4.79 -9.07
C THR A 198 5.33 -6.10 -9.86
N GLN A 199 6.32 -6.98 -9.75
CA GLN A 199 6.26 -8.30 -10.41
C GLN A 199 4.99 -9.08 -10.01
N THR A 200 4.61 -8.98 -8.74
CA THR A 200 3.41 -9.63 -8.19
C THR A 200 2.74 -8.76 -7.13
N MET A 201 1.45 -8.98 -6.93
CA MET A 201 0.68 -8.46 -5.80
C MET A 201 -0.35 -9.51 -5.37
N PHE A 202 -0.41 -9.78 -4.07
CA PHE A 202 -1.38 -10.71 -3.49
C PHE A 202 -2.56 -9.94 -2.92
N VAL A 203 -3.77 -10.40 -3.25
CA VAL A 203 -5.02 -9.80 -2.80
C VAL A 203 -5.98 -10.89 -2.38
N GLY A 204 -6.72 -10.63 -1.31
CA GLY A 204 -7.89 -11.42 -0.92
C GLY A 204 -9.07 -10.48 -0.73
N TYR A 205 -10.23 -10.85 -1.26
CA TYR A 205 -11.48 -10.11 -1.08
C TYR A 205 -12.66 -11.06 -0.89
N MET A 206 -13.70 -10.57 -0.22
CA MET A 206 -14.87 -11.36 0.14
C MET A 206 -16.07 -10.45 0.38
N ASN A 207 -17.27 -10.89 0.03
CA ASN A 207 -18.53 -10.28 0.47
C ASN A 207 -19.19 -11.12 1.59
N THR A 208 -20.18 -10.54 2.26
CA THR A 208 -20.84 -11.14 3.44
C THR A 208 -21.62 -12.43 3.15
N HIS A 209 -21.93 -12.73 1.88
CA HIS A 209 -22.65 -13.94 1.48
C HIS A 209 -21.73 -15.07 1.02
N GLN A 210 -20.44 -14.80 0.81
CA GLN A 210 -19.47 -15.81 0.43
C GLN A 210 -19.00 -16.60 1.66
N SER A 211 -18.93 -17.91 1.53
CA SER A 211 -18.38 -18.81 2.56
C SER A 211 -16.86 -18.97 2.47
N LYS A 212 -16.24 -18.46 1.40
CA LYS A 212 -14.80 -18.55 1.14
C LYS A 212 -14.29 -17.23 0.56
N VAL A 213 -13.08 -16.86 0.95
CA VAL A 213 -12.36 -15.70 0.42
C VAL A 213 -11.93 -15.99 -1.02
N THR A 214 -12.13 -15.02 -1.92
CA THR A 214 -11.52 -15.03 -3.24
C THR A 214 -10.10 -14.50 -3.14
N THR A 215 -9.13 -15.27 -3.62
CA THR A 215 -7.72 -14.87 -3.63
C THR A 215 -7.25 -14.61 -5.06
N LEU A 216 -6.59 -13.48 -5.27
CA LEU A 216 -5.97 -13.10 -6.54
C LEU A 216 -4.46 -13.00 -6.35
N PHE A 217 -3.73 -13.82 -7.10
CA PHE A 217 -2.29 -13.69 -7.26
C PHE A 217 -2.01 -12.95 -8.56
N SER A 218 -2.02 -11.62 -8.49
CA SER A 218 -1.82 -10.77 -9.66
C SER A 218 -0.35 -10.73 -10.05
N LYS A 219 -0.07 -10.96 -11.33
CA LYS A 219 1.28 -10.93 -11.92
C LYS A 219 1.35 -9.84 -12.99
N LEU A 220 2.52 -9.24 -13.13
CA LEU A 220 2.82 -8.36 -14.26
C LEU A 220 3.21 -9.23 -15.48
N HIS A 221 2.53 -9.06 -16.60
CA HIS A 221 2.87 -9.71 -17.86
C HIS A 221 4.07 -9.00 -18.53
N SER A 222 4.88 -9.73 -19.30
CA SER A 222 6.15 -9.23 -19.84
C SER A 222 6.01 -8.01 -20.74
N ASP A 223 4.86 -7.87 -21.40
CA ASP A 223 4.61 -6.80 -22.38
C ASP A 223 3.85 -5.62 -21.74
N ASP A 224 3.44 -5.77 -20.47
CA ASP A 224 2.64 -4.78 -19.75
C ASP A 224 3.48 -3.97 -18.77
N SER A 225 3.23 -2.66 -18.73
CA SER A 225 3.83 -1.77 -17.72
C SER A 225 3.08 -1.79 -16.38
N LEU A 226 1.83 -2.27 -16.37
CA LEU A 226 0.91 -2.26 -15.23
C LEU A 226 -0.04 -3.46 -15.29
N SER A 227 -0.37 -4.03 -14.13
CA SER A 227 -1.50 -4.96 -13.98
C SER A 227 -2.67 -4.25 -13.33
N ILE A 228 -3.88 -4.43 -13.86
CA ILE A 228 -5.13 -3.80 -13.40
C ILE A 228 -6.24 -4.86 -13.44
N ASN A 229 -6.87 -5.12 -12.29
CA ASN A 229 -7.98 -6.05 -12.15
C ASN A 229 -9.15 -5.32 -11.48
N ILE A 230 -10.34 -5.41 -12.08
CA ILE A 230 -11.56 -4.72 -11.61
C ILE A 230 -12.69 -5.75 -11.56
N ASP A 231 -13.36 -5.81 -10.42
CA ASP A 231 -14.51 -6.66 -10.17
C ASP A 231 -15.68 -5.82 -9.63
N SER A 232 -16.91 -6.17 -9.99
CA SER A 232 -18.12 -5.52 -9.48
C SER A 232 -18.90 -6.50 -8.61
N ILE A 233 -19.22 -6.08 -7.39
CA ILE A 233 -19.83 -6.93 -6.35
C ILE A 233 -21.10 -6.23 -5.84
N PRO A 234 -22.27 -6.89 -5.84
CA PRO A 234 -23.47 -6.33 -5.23
C PRO A 234 -23.26 -6.01 -3.75
N LEU A 235 -23.72 -4.83 -3.31
CA LEU A 235 -23.80 -4.48 -1.89
C LEU A 235 -25.18 -4.88 -1.36
N THR A 236 -25.20 -5.91 -0.55
CA THR A 236 -26.42 -6.51 0.03
C THR A 236 -26.54 -6.27 1.53
#